data_AF-A0A7X7FPL7-F1
#
_entry.id   AF-A0A7X7FPL7-F1
#
_cell.length_a   1.000
_cell.length_b   1.000
_cell.length_c   1.000
_cell.angle_alpha   90.00
_cell.angle_beta   90.00
_cell.angle_gamma   90.00
#
_symmetry.space_group_name_H-M   'P 1'
#
loop_
_entity.id
_entity.type
_entity.pdbx_description
1 polymer ?
#
loop_
_entity_poly.entity_id
_entity_poly.type
_entity_poly.pdbx_seq_one_letter_code
_entity_poly.pdbx_strand_id
1 'polypeptide(L)'
;DFDDGMKYILSTQVERMTQNLFHASHRDLVRYASTRGMLVRFAEWAQGDELVPFTFIDYEARDRELHVQSFHVFPADYTILKTQSIVEIGRSPAPSRPAKPVNGHGRHN
;
A
#
# COMPACT_ATOMS: atom_id res chain seq x y z
N ASP A 1 15.86 8.95 -3.19
CA ASP A 1 15.81 7.69 -3.95
C ASP A 1 16.35 6.58 -3.08
N PHE A 2 15.76 5.39 -3.18
CA PHE A 2 16.38 4.20 -2.63
C PHE A 2 17.34 3.68 -3.71
N ASP A 3 18.65 3.73 -3.45
CA ASP A 3 19.73 3.55 -4.43
C ASP A 3 19.75 2.17 -5.16
N ASP A 4 18.90 1.22 -4.77
CA ASP A 4 18.83 -0.15 -5.30
C ASP A 4 17.72 -0.37 -6.35
N GLY A 5 17.14 0.71 -6.89
CA GLY A 5 16.03 0.62 -7.86
C GLY A 5 14.69 0.27 -7.21
N MET A 6 14.56 0.47 -5.89
CA MET A 6 13.27 0.38 -5.21
C MET A 6 12.39 1.60 -5.52
N LYS A 7 11.11 1.36 -5.74
CA LYS A 7 10.11 2.41 -5.95
C LYS A 7 9.05 2.33 -4.87
N TYR A 8 8.60 3.50 -4.44
CA TYR A 8 7.49 3.64 -3.52
C TYR A 8 6.42 4.53 -4.14
N ILE A 9 5.20 4.02 -4.20
CA ILE A 9 4.03 4.74 -4.68
C ILE A 9 3.04 4.80 -3.51
N LEU A 10 2.57 6.01 -3.21
CA LEU A 10 1.53 6.24 -2.23
C LEU A 10 0.35 6.97 -2.89
N SER A 11 -0.83 6.40 -2.74
CA SER A 11 -2.10 7.01 -3.10
C SER A 11 -2.93 7.20 -1.84
N THR A 12 -3.56 8.35 -1.70
CA THR A 12 -4.46 8.66 -0.57
C THR A 12 -5.79 9.17 -1.09
N GLN A 13 -6.88 8.75 -0.48
CA GLN A 13 -8.22 9.20 -0.84
C GLN A 13 -9.06 9.41 0.42
N VAL A 14 -9.77 10.54 0.49
CA VAL A 14 -10.74 10.82 1.54
C VAL A 14 -12.13 10.71 0.95
N GLU A 15 -12.97 9.85 1.52
CA GLU A 15 -14.35 9.66 1.13
C GLU A 15 -15.27 10.09 2.26
N ARG A 16 -15.98 11.21 2.05
CA ARG A 16 -17.10 11.62 2.91
C ARG A 16 -18.40 11.26 2.23
N MET A 17 -19.28 10.60 2.96
CA MET A 17 -20.51 10.02 2.39
C MET A 17 -21.74 10.32 3.22
N THR A 18 -22.91 9.98 2.69
CA THR A 18 -24.16 10.05 3.46
C THR A 18 -24.14 9.01 4.57
N GLN A 19 -24.89 9.26 5.65
CA GLN A 19 -24.97 8.35 6.80
C GLN A 19 -25.34 6.92 6.40
N ASN A 20 -26.35 6.75 5.53
CA ASN A 20 -26.80 5.43 5.10
C ASN A 20 -25.69 4.66 4.35
N LEU A 21 -24.96 5.34 3.46
CA LEU A 21 -23.85 4.74 2.72
C LEU A 21 -22.66 4.43 3.65
N PHE A 22 -22.40 5.29 4.64
CA PHE A 22 -21.38 5.05 5.64
C PHE A 22 -21.68 3.81 6.47
N HIS A 23 -22.90 3.67 6.99
CA HIS A 23 -23.29 2.52 7.80
C HIS A 23 -23.19 1.21 7.01
N ALA A 24 -23.51 1.21 5.72
CA ALA A 24 -23.30 0.06 4.85
C ALA A 24 -21.81 -0.25 4.69
N SER A 25 -21.02 0.74 4.29
CA SER A 25 -19.58 0.60 4.06
C SER A 25 -18.81 0.15 5.32
N HIS A 26 -19.19 0.67 6.49
CA HIS A 26 -18.63 0.28 7.79
C HIS A 26 -18.83 -1.21 8.06
N ARG A 27 -20.06 -1.72 7.90
CA ARG A 27 -20.37 -3.14 8.10
C ARG A 27 -19.62 -4.02 7.12
N ASP A 28 -19.54 -3.62 5.86
CA ASP A 28 -18.87 -4.39 4.82
C ASP A 28 -17.36 -4.47 5.07
N LEU A 29 -16.72 -3.36 5.44
CA LEU A 29 -15.31 -3.35 5.83
C LEU A 29 -15.04 -4.17 7.08
N VAL A 30 -15.91 -4.12 8.09
CA VAL A 30 -15.81 -4.98 9.28
C VAL A 30 -15.89 -6.46 8.92
N ARG A 31 -16.83 -6.83 8.04
CA ARG A 31 -16.97 -8.22 7.56
C ARG A 31 -15.74 -8.65 6.78
N TYR A 32 -15.25 -7.80 5.89
CA TYR A 32 -14.06 -8.07 5.10
C TYR A 32 -12.82 -8.24 5.99
N ALA A 33 -12.63 -7.36 6.97
CA ALA A 33 -11.52 -7.42 7.92
C ALA A 33 -11.60 -8.61 8.91
N SER A 34 -12.75 -9.31 8.99
CA SER A 34 -12.89 -10.51 9.82
C SER A 34 -12.24 -11.76 9.22
N THR A 35 -11.95 -11.75 7.91
CA THR A 35 -11.42 -12.91 7.18
C THR A 35 -9.97 -12.72 6.71
N ARG A 36 -9.42 -11.51 6.79
CA ARG A 36 -8.06 -11.19 6.33
C ARG A 36 -7.50 -9.92 6.97
N GLY A 37 -6.19 -9.73 6.83
CA GLY A 37 -5.49 -8.51 7.23
C GLY A 37 -5.50 -8.29 8.75
N MET A 38 -5.39 -7.02 9.15
CA MET A 38 -5.29 -6.57 10.53
C MET A 38 -6.38 -5.53 10.82
N LEU A 39 -7.27 -5.84 11.76
CA LEU A 39 -8.32 -4.93 12.23
C LEU A 39 -8.00 -4.43 13.64
N VAL A 40 -7.93 -3.12 13.82
CA VAL A 40 -7.80 -2.46 15.12
C VAL A 40 -9.02 -1.57 15.33
N ARG A 41 -9.78 -1.84 16.39
CA ARG A 41 -10.97 -1.07 16.78
C ARG A 41 -10.63 -0.13 17.94
N PHE A 42 -11.20 1.06 17.91
CA PHE A 42 -11.02 2.08 18.96
C PHE A 42 -12.34 2.25 19.72
N ALA A 43 -12.68 1.25 20.54
CA ALA A 43 -13.97 1.21 21.25
C ALA A 43 -14.11 2.36 22.26
N GLU A 44 -13.00 2.81 22.82
CA GLU A 44 -12.90 3.95 23.73
C GLU A 44 -13.26 5.30 23.08
N TRP A 45 -13.30 5.36 21.75
CA TRP A 45 -13.68 6.56 20.99
C TRP A 45 -15.15 6.55 20.55
N ALA A 46 -15.88 5.45 20.79
CA ALA A 46 -17.31 5.37 20.52
C ALA A 46 -18.10 5.74 21.77
N GLN A 47 -19.19 6.51 21.61
CA GLN A 47 -20.09 6.84 22.72
C GLN A 47 -21.42 6.08 22.57
N GLY A 48 -21.81 5.34 23.62
CA GLY A 48 -23.08 4.61 23.65
C GLY A 48 -23.19 3.58 22.51
N ASP A 49 -24.26 3.71 21.72
CA ASP A 49 -24.58 2.80 20.60
C ASP A 49 -23.99 3.25 19.26
N GLU A 50 -23.05 4.19 19.25
CA GLU A 50 -22.38 4.64 18.04
C GLU A 50 -21.54 3.55 17.38
N LEU A 51 -21.37 3.67 16.06
CA LEU A 51 -20.45 2.80 15.34
C LEU A 51 -19.01 3.01 15.85
N VAL A 52 -18.30 1.92 16.07
CA VAL A 52 -16.92 1.95 16.56
C VAL A 52 -15.97 2.37 15.44
N PRO A 53 -15.13 3.41 15.64
CA PRO A 53 -14.03 3.74 14.72
C PRO A 53 -13.04 2.59 14.63
N PHE A 54 -12.42 2.41 13.47
CA PHE A 54 -11.41 1.37 13.31
C PHE A 54 -10.39 1.72 12.22
N THR A 55 -9.23 1.08 12.31
CA THR A 55 -8.28 0.96 11.21
C THR A 55 -8.24 -0.49 10.75
N PHE A 56 -8.33 -0.69 9.45
CA PHE A 56 -8.14 -1.98 8.81
C PHE A 56 -6.97 -1.88 7.82
N ILE A 57 -6.01 -2.80 7.93
CA ILE A 57 -4.86 -2.90 7.03
C ILE A 57 -4.91 -4.27 6.36
N ASP A 58 -4.77 -4.27 5.06
CA ASP A 58 -4.69 -5.45 4.23
C ASP A 58 -3.47 -5.36 3.33
N TYR A 59 -2.98 -6.52 2.88
CA TYR A 59 -1.81 -6.54 2.01
C TYR A 59 -1.86 -7.71 1.03
N GLU A 60 -1.17 -7.52 -0.08
CA GLU A 60 -0.96 -8.53 -1.11
C GLU A 60 0.52 -8.49 -1.52
N ALA A 61 1.21 -9.62 -1.34
CA ALA A 61 2.57 -9.80 -1.83
C ALA A 61 2.53 -10.41 -3.23
N ARG A 62 3.24 -9.76 -4.17
CA ARG A 62 3.50 -10.22 -5.53
C ARG A 62 5.01 -10.41 -5.70
N ASP A 63 5.43 -10.99 -6.83
CA ASP A 63 6.83 -11.39 -7.06
C ASP A 63 7.87 -10.31 -6.71
N ARG A 64 7.57 -9.04 -7.02
CA ARG A 64 8.49 -7.91 -6.80
C ARG A 64 7.81 -6.69 -6.22
N GLU A 65 6.60 -6.87 -5.70
CA GLU A 65 5.76 -5.77 -5.25
C GLU A 65 5.02 -6.16 -3.97
N LEU A 66 4.95 -5.23 -3.02
CA LEU A 66 4.08 -5.32 -1.86
C LEU A 66 3.03 -4.23 -1.96
N HIS A 67 1.77 -4.63 -2.06
CA HIS A 67 0.63 -3.72 -2.07
C HIS A 67 0.02 -3.73 -0.68
N VAL A 68 -0.02 -2.58 -0.02
CA VAL A 68 -0.66 -2.39 1.29
C VAL A 68 -1.84 -1.45 1.09
N GLN A 69 -3.01 -1.86 1.55
CA GLN A 69 -4.22 -1.04 1.58
C GLN A 69 -4.60 -0.78 3.03
N SER A 70 -4.86 0.48 3.37
CA SER A 70 -5.39 0.85 4.68
C SER A 70 -6.70 1.60 4.57
N PHE A 71 -7.57 1.36 5.54
CA PHE A 71 -8.84 2.03 5.72
C PHE A 71 -8.90 2.56 7.14
N HIS A 72 -9.01 3.86 7.30
CA HIS A 72 -9.20 4.54 8.58
C HIS A 72 -10.62 5.09 8.59
N VAL A 73 -11.45 4.54 9.46
CA VAL A 73 -12.90 4.73 9.45
C VAL A 73 -13.30 5.62 10.63
N PHE A 74 -13.91 6.77 10.32
CA PHE A 74 -14.31 7.81 11.27
C PHE A 74 -15.84 8.02 11.25
N PRO A 75 -16.59 7.30 12.11
CA PRO A 75 -18.05 7.37 12.18
C PRO A 75 -18.63 8.74 12.47
N ALA A 76 -18.02 9.51 13.38
CA ALA A 76 -18.49 10.86 13.73
C ALA A 76 -18.56 11.80 12.51
N ASP A 77 -17.72 11.55 11.51
CA ASP A 77 -17.61 12.35 10.29
C ASP A 77 -18.22 11.69 9.05
N TYR A 78 -18.80 10.49 9.17
CA TYR A 78 -19.19 9.66 8.03
C TYR A 78 -18.10 9.58 6.95
N THR A 79 -16.85 9.44 7.39
CA THR A 79 -15.67 9.58 6.54
C THR A 79 -14.76 8.36 6.62
N ILE A 80 -14.22 7.95 5.47
CA ILE A 80 -13.20 6.92 5.36
C ILE A 80 -11.98 7.52 4.66
N LEU A 81 -10.82 7.45 5.32
CA LEU A 81 -9.53 7.71 4.70
C LEU A 81 -8.97 6.38 4.21
N LYS A 82 -8.66 6.31 2.92
CA LYS A 82 -8.04 5.16 2.28
C LYS A 82 -6.62 5.51 1.88
N THR A 83 -5.70 4.57 2.07
CA THR A 83 -4.38 4.66 1.46
C THR A 83 -4.05 3.37 0.71
N GLN A 84 -3.31 3.51 -0.38
CA GLN A 84 -2.66 2.42 -1.06
C GLN A 84 -1.17 2.73 -1.16
N SER A 85 -0.36 1.87 -0.58
CA SER A 85 1.08 1.90 -0.66
C SER A 85 1.55 0.74 -1.53
N ILE A 86 2.39 1.01 -2.53
CA ILE A 86 3.04 0.00 -3.35
C ILE A 86 4.54 0.16 -3.19
N VAL A 87 5.19 -0.90 -2.73
CA VAL A 87 6.66 -0.99 -2.67
C VAL A 87 7.09 -1.94 -3.77
N GLU A 88 7.90 -1.46 -4.72
CA GLU A 88 8.44 -2.27 -5.81
C GLU A 88 9.96 -2.41 -5.65
N ILE A 89 10.50 -3.60 -5.93
CA ILE A 89 11.96 -3.83 -5.96
C ILE A 89 12.48 -3.95 -7.39
N GLY A 90 13.47 -3.12 -7.76
CA GLY A 90 14.11 -3.12 -9.07
C GLY A 90 14.99 -4.35 -9.32
N ARG A 91 15.11 -4.81 -10.57
CA ARG A 91 16.06 -5.88 -10.91
C ARG A 91 17.47 -5.33 -10.68
N SER A 92 18.30 -6.00 -9.88
CA SER A 92 19.73 -5.72 -9.92
C SER A 92 20.19 -5.77 -11.38
N PRO A 93 20.94 -4.75 -11.86
CA PRO A 93 21.47 -4.81 -13.21
C PRO A 93 22.32 -6.08 -13.33
N ALA A 94 22.15 -6.82 -14.43
CA ALA A 94 23.02 -7.95 -14.74
C ALA A 94 24.48 -7.48 -14.73
N PRO A 95 25.44 -8.29 -14.22
CA PRO A 95 26.84 -7.91 -14.23
C PRO A 95 27.24 -7.53 -15.66
N SER A 96 27.83 -6.34 -15.82
CA SER A 96 28.27 -5.86 -17.12
C SER A 96 29.23 -6.88 -17.73
N ARG A 97 28.95 -7.31 -18.97
CA ARG A 97 29.87 -8.19 -19.71
C ARG A 97 31.23 -7.48 -19.78
N PRO A 98 32.35 -8.14 -19.42
CA PRO A 98 33.65 -7.52 -19.56
C PRO A 98 33.87 -7.11 -21.01
N ALA A 99 34.31 -5.87 -21.21
CA ALA A 99 34.62 -5.33 -22.53
C ALA A 99 35.63 -6.27 -23.22
N LYS A 100 35.35 -6.64 -24.49
CA LYS A 100 36.33 -7.40 -25.29
C LYS A 100 37.62 -6.58 -25.39
N PRO A 101 38.80 -7.19 -25.21
CA PRO A 101 40.06 -6.47 -25.42
C PRO A 101 40.13 -5.98 -26.87
N VAL A 102 40.35 -4.68 -27.04
CA VAL A 102 40.69 -4.08 -28.32
C VAL A 102 42.10 -4.57 -28.66
N ASN A 103 42.20 -5.53 -29.58
CA ASN A 103 43.48 -5.92 -30.16
C ASN A 103 43.98 -4.77 -31.04
N GLY A 104 44.88 -3.96 -30.50
CA GLY A 104 45.66 -2.99 -31.27
C GLY A 104 46.58 -3.73 -32.24
N HIS A 105 46.17 -3.84 -33.50
CA HIS A 105 47.10 -4.12 -34.59
C HIS A 105 47.81 -2.82 -34.96
N GLY A 106 48.92 -2.56 -34.28
CA GLY A 106 49.96 -1.70 -34.82
C GLY A 106 50.49 -2.32 -36.11
N ARG A 107 50.42 -1.58 -37.21
CA ARG A 107 51.26 -1.83 -38.38
C ARG A 107 52.26 -0.69 -38.46
N HIS A 108 53.49 -1.02 -38.05
CA HIS A 108 54.69 -0.32 -38.45
C HIS A 108 55.13 -0.81 -39.84
N ASN A 109 55.79 0.11 -40.54
CA ASN A 109 56.38 0.07 -41.88
C ASN A 109 55.43 0.18 -43.07
#